data_AF-A0A432EQS4-F1
#
_entry.id   AF-A0A432EQS4-F1
#
_cell.length_a   1.000
_cell.length_b   1.000
_cell.length_c   1.000
_cell.angle_alpha   90.00
_cell.angle_beta   90.00
_cell.angle_gamma   90.00
#
_symmetry.space_group_name_H-M   'P 1'
#
loop_
_entity.id
_entity.type
_entity.pdbx_description
1 polymer ?
#
loop_
_entity_poly.entity_id
_entity_poly.type
_entity_poly.pdbx_seq_one_letter_code
_entity_poly.pdbx_strand_id
1 'polypeptide(L)'
;MPTLFIIAVILMVRVLTLEIPTGQLVLKKPNESILLVSDKGELTFLPNGGDSQVTFKTLGGDKLLSLQGKFELKLKRGKLLISEGNLKRELSADKLLIEVKGNFEVKTQKGGLKLSDTQVVLSVPKRSSLQGLDFLWNPNWDKLKDPNVWISAVGQIFFTLSLGFGAIITYASYVRRNQDIVLSGLAASSLNETAEVILGASIAIPAAVAFFGIANAVLIAEQGAFMLGFVSLPAVFSNMEAGQFLGFLWFFLLFIAGITSSLAMGTPWMGFVEDEFNWSRKKSAYIFGGVVLVLALPTILFFESGVFDEYDYWTGTVALVIFAMAEVILFGWYFGMDNAWEEITRGAEINVP
;
A
#
# COMPACT_ATOMS: atom_id res chain seq x y z
N MET A 1 13.03 -3.94 22.21
CA MET A 1 12.57 -4.26 20.84
C MET A 1 11.18 -3.69 20.53
N PRO A 2 10.14 -3.81 21.38
CA PRO A 2 8.78 -3.32 21.07
C PRO A 2 8.70 -1.80 20.82
N THR A 3 9.42 -1.01 21.61
CA THR A 3 9.37 0.46 21.53
C THR A 3 9.88 1.01 20.20
N LEU A 4 10.97 0.45 19.67
CA LEU A 4 11.52 0.85 18.37
C LEU A 4 10.60 0.47 17.21
N PHE A 5 9.96 -0.70 17.28
CA PHE A 5 8.98 -1.14 16.30
C PHE A 5 7.76 -0.20 16.28
N ILE A 6 7.21 0.13 17.45
CA ILE A 6 6.08 1.05 17.57
C ILE A 6 6.43 2.44 17.03
N ILE A 7 7.60 2.98 17.38
CA ILE A 7 8.07 4.27 16.86
C ILE A 7 8.21 4.23 15.34
N ALA A 8 8.78 3.15 14.79
CA ALA A 8 8.93 2.98 13.35
C ALA A 8 7.57 2.95 12.65
N VAL A 9 6.59 2.21 13.18
CA VAL A 9 5.22 2.18 12.67
C VAL A 9 4.58 3.57 12.71
N ILE A 10 4.64 4.28 13.84
CA ILE A 10 4.06 5.63 13.98
C ILE A 10 4.68 6.60 12.96
N LEU A 11 6.00 6.54 12.76
CA LEU A 11 6.68 7.38 11.79
C LEU A 11 6.31 7.01 10.34
N MET A 12 6.15 5.73 10.05
CA MET A 12 5.72 5.26 8.72
C MET A 12 4.28 5.67 8.40
N VAL A 13 3.39 5.75 9.40
CA VAL A 13 2.01 6.24 9.22
C VAL A 13 1.97 7.72 8.79
N ARG A 14 3.05 8.50 8.93
CA ARG A 14 3.14 9.84 8.33
C ARG A 14 3.00 9.83 6.80
N VAL A 15 3.18 8.69 6.15
CA VAL A 15 2.82 8.50 4.73
C VAL A 15 1.34 8.83 4.46
N LEU A 16 0.44 8.66 5.43
CA LEU A 16 -0.97 9.04 5.31
C LEU A 16 -1.22 10.56 5.22
N THR A 17 -0.21 11.39 5.49
CA THR A 17 -0.34 12.85 5.30
C THR A 17 0.22 13.31 3.94
N LEU A 18 0.58 12.38 3.05
CA LEU A 18 1.08 12.71 1.72
C LEU A 18 -0.02 13.32 0.85
N GLU A 19 0.26 14.54 0.39
CA GLU A 19 -0.45 15.18 -0.72
C GLU A 19 0.55 15.59 -1.79
N ILE A 20 0.39 15.03 -2.99
CA ILE A 20 1.33 15.22 -4.09
C ILE A 20 0.60 15.92 -5.25
N PRO A 21 1.03 17.12 -5.67
CA PRO A 21 0.53 17.76 -6.87
C PRO A 21 0.73 16.85 -8.08
N THR A 22 -0.33 16.62 -8.85
CA THR A 22 -0.33 15.72 -10.02
C THR A 22 0.59 16.16 -11.16
N GLY A 23 1.14 17.37 -11.10
CA GLY A 23 1.82 17.99 -12.23
C GLY A 23 0.87 18.57 -13.27
N GLN A 24 -0.45 18.37 -13.12
CA GLN A 24 -1.45 18.82 -14.07
C GLN A 24 -2.00 20.21 -13.71
N LEU A 25 -2.40 20.96 -14.74
CA LEU A 25 -3.23 22.15 -14.58
C LEU A 25 -4.61 21.88 -15.17
N VAL A 26 -5.65 22.16 -14.38
CA VAL A 26 -7.04 21.94 -14.80
C VAL A 26 -7.78 23.27 -14.76
N LEU A 27 -8.33 23.65 -15.90
CA LEU A 27 -9.29 24.75 -16.02
C LEU A 27 -10.71 24.19 -15.97
N LYS A 28 -11.51 24.70 -15.04
CA LYS A 28 -12.92 24.35 -14.88
C LYS A 28 -13.77 25.60 -14.94
N LYS A 29 -15.05 25.45 -15.28
CA LYS A 29 -16.03 26.51 -14.99
C LYS A 29 -16.27 26.61 -13.47
N PRO A 30 -16.83 27.73 -12.97
CA PRO A 30 -17.21 27.87 -11.57
C PRO A 30 -18.21 26.80 -11.08
N ASN A 31 -19.00 26.22 -11.98
CA ASN A 31 -19.91 25.09 -11.74
C ASN A 31 -19.26 23.70 -11.96
N GLU A 32 -17.94 23.61 -11.79
CA GLU A 32 -17.08 22.41 -11.80
C GLU A 32 -16.94 21.61 -13.10
N SER A 33 -17.61 21.96 -14.21
CA SER A 33 -17.37 21.29 -15.50
C SER A 33 -15.92 21.52 -15.97
N ILE A 34 -15.16 20.44 -16.17
CA ILE A 34 -13.78 20.50 -16.69
C ILE A 34 -13.81 21.01 -18.13
N LEU A 35 -13.02 22.05 -18.41
CA LEU A 35 -12.92 22.65 -19.74
C LEU A 35 -11.63 22.25 -20.45
N LEU A 36 -10.52 22.20 -19.71
CA LEU A 36 -9.21 21.91 -20.29
C LEU A 36 -8.28 21.33 -19.23
N VAL A 37 -7.53 20.31 -19.60
CA VAL A 37 -6.49 19.69 -18.75
C VAL A 37 -5.16 19.78 -19.48
N SER A 38 -4.13 20.25 -18.79
CA SER A 38 -2.74 20.21 -19.25
C SER A 38 -1.96 19.16 -18.46
N ASP A 39 -1.63 18.05 -19.12
CA ASP A 39 -0.91 16.92 -18.52
C ASP A 39 0.52 17.28 -18.04
N LYS A 40 1.16 18.26 -18.68
CA LYS A 40 2.52 18.71 -18.35
C LYS A 40 2.54 19.97 -17.47
N GLY A 41 1.36 20.42 -17.03
CA GLY A 41 1.23 21.59 -16.18
C GLY A 41 1.61 22.90 -16.86
N GLU A 42 1.47 22.98 -18.19
CA GLU A 42 1.78 24.16 -19.00
C GLU A 42 0.51 24.66 -19.71
N LEU A 43 0.16 25.93 -19.53
CA LEU A 43 -0.94 26.60 -20.23
C LEU A 43 -0.45 27.90 -20.84
N THR A 44 -0.68 28.09 -22.13
CA THR A 44 -0.37 29.37 -22.80
C THR A 44 -1.65 30.11 -23.09
N PHE A 45 -1.76 31.35 -22.61
CA PHE A 45 -2.88 32.24 -22.88
C PHE A 45 -2.47 33.21 -23.99
N LEU A 46 -3.26 33.23 -25.07
CA LEU A 46 -3.06 34.10 -26.22
C LEU A 46 -4.25 35.08 -26.31
N PRO A 47 -4.03 36.40 -26.18
CA PRO A 47 -5.10 37.37 -26.37
C PRO A 47 -5.53 37.40 -27.84
N ASN A 48 -6.82 37.59 -28.09
CA ASN A 48 -7.40 37.69 -29.42
C ASN A 48 -8.24 38.98 -29.52
N GLY A 49 -7.55 40.13 -29.50
CA GLY A 49 -8.13 41.47 -29.52
C GLY A 49 -7.44 42.43 -28.55
N GLY A 50 -7.51 43.74 -28.84
CA GLY A 50 -6.72 44.79 -28.17
C GLY A 50 -7.05 45.08 -26.69
N ASP A 51 -8.29 44.79 -26.25
CA ASP A 51 -8.76 45.09 -24.88
C ASP A 51 -8.84 43.84 -23.98
N SER A 52 -8.18 42.75 -24.37
CA SER A 52 -8.28 41.46 -23.66
C SER A 52 -7.44 41.49 -22.37
N GLN A 53 -8.05 41.23 -21.22
CA GLN A 53 -7.39 41.19 -19.92
C GLN A 53 -7.77 39.94 -19.12
N VAL A 54 -6.77 39.27 -18.54
CA VAL A 54 -6.96 38.21 -17.56
C VAL A 54 -6.61 38.72 -16.16
N THR A 55 -7.49 38.48 -15.20
CA THR A 55 -7.26 38.81 -13.79
C THR A 55 -7.28 37.56 -12.94
N PHE A 56 -6.20 37.30 -12.22
CA PHE A 56 -6.08 36.26 -11.21
C PHE A 56 -6.53 36.80 -9.86
N LYS A 57 -7.43 36.06 -9.22
CA LYS A 57 -7.95 36.35 -7.88
C LYS A 57 -7.77 35.13 -6.98
N THR A 58 -7.67 35.37 -5.68
CA THR A 58 -7.91 34.32 -4.68
C THR A 58 -9.37 33.85 -4.78
N LEU A 59 -9.69 32.68 -4.23
CA LEU A 59 -11.09 32.23 -4.14
C LEU A 59 -11.96 33.18 -3.29
N GLY A 60 -11.35 33.97 -2.39
CA GLY A 60 -12.02 35.01 -1.61
C GLY A 60 -12.27 36.32 -2.37
N GLY A 61 -11.81 36.42 -3.63
CA GLY A 61 -12.04 37.59 -4.49
C GLY A 61 -10.93 38.63 -4.49
N ASP A 62 -9.89 38.46 -3.67
CA ASP A 62 -8.76 39.38 -3.63
C ASP A 62 -7.97 39.32 -4.93
N LYS A 63 -7.77 40.49 -5.53
CA LYS A 63 -7.05 40.62 -6.79
C LYS A 63 -5.55 40.39 -6.56
N LEU A 64 -5.00 39.36 -7.21
CA LEU A 64 -3.58 39.02 -7.11
C LEU A 64 -2.77 39.64 -8.25
N LEU A 65 -3.26 39.53 -9.48
CA LEU A 65 -2.53 39.92 -10.68
C LEU A 65 -3.49 40.16 -11.85
N SER A 66 -3.20 41.14 -12.71
CA SER A 66 -3.85 41.29 -14.01
C SER A 66 -2.81 41.34 -15.11
N LEU A 67 -3.09 40.66 -16.22
CA LEU A 67 -2.23 40.57 -17.41
C LEU A 67 -3.08 40.88 -18.64
N GLN A 68 -2.50 41.55 -19.61
CA GLN A 68 -3.19 41.98 -20.85
C GLN A 68 -2.54 41.36 -22.11
N GLY A 69 -1.35 40.77 -21.98
CA GLY A 69 -0.61 40.18 -23.10
C GLY A 69 -0.67 38.66 -23.16
N LYS A 70 0.19 38.09 -24.02
CA LYS A 70 0.48 36.66 -24.05
C LYS A 70 1.27 36.30 -22.79
N PHE A 71 0.79 35.31 -22.05
CA PHE A 71 1.50 34.77 -20.90
C PHE A 71 1.41 33.24 -20.84
N GLU A 72 2.34 32.64 -20.11
CA GLU A 72 2.43 31.21 -19.89
C GLU A 72 2.34 30.90 -18.40
N LEU A 73 1.52 29.91 -18.06
CA LEU A 73 1.46 29.31 -16.73
C LEU A 73 2.21 27.98 -16.77
N LYS A 74 3.15 27.79 -15.85
CA LYS A 74 3.92 26.57 -15.72
C LYS A 74 3.94 26.12 -14.27
N LEU A 75 3.49 24.91 -14.01
CA LEU A 75 3.59 24.29 -12.70
C LEU A 75 5.02 23.76 -12.51
N LYS A 76 5.74 24.28 -11.51
CA LYS A 76 7.09 23.82 -11.18
C LYS A 76 7.18 23.56 -9.68
N ARG A 77 7.46 22.32 -9.28
CA ARG A 77 7.58 21.90 -7.87
C ARG A 77 6.37 22.32 -7.01
N GLY A 78 5.15 22.16 -7.54
CA GLY A 78 3.91 22.50 -6.83
C GLY A 78 3.56 23.99 -6.80
N LYS A 79 4.37 24.86 -7.40
CA LYS A 79 4.10 26.30 -7.49
C LYS A 79 3.77 26.72 -8.91
N LEU A 80 2.84 27.66 -9.04
CA LEU A 80 2.41 28.22 -10.32
C LEU A 80 3.34 29.37 -10.71
N LEU A 81 4.13 29.15 -11.76
CA LEU A 81 4.96 30.19 -12.35
C LEU A 81 4.20 30.84 -13.51
N ILE A 82 4.09 32.15 -13.46
CA ILE A 82 3.49 32.97 -14.52
C ILE A 82 4.60 33.72 -15.22
N SER A 83 4.70 33.57 -16.55
CA SER A 83 5.68 34.25 -17.38
C SER A 83 4.99 35.11 -18.44
N GLU A 84 5.19 36.43 -18.40
CA GLU A 84 4.72 37.39 -19.42
C GLU A 84 5.93 38.20 -19.92
N GLY A 85 6.41 37.89 -21.14
CA GLY A 85 7.67 38.47 -21.64
C GLY A 85 8.87 38.18 -20.73
N ASN A 86 9.50 39.24 -20.20
CA ASN A 86 10.63 39.13 -19.27
C ASN A 86 10.20 39.01 -17.78
N LEU A 87 8.91 39.22 -17.49
CA LEU A 87 8.40 39.16 -16.12
C LEU A 87 8.08 37.71 -15.75
N LYS A 88 8.65 37.24 -14.64
CA LYS A 88 8.31 35.96 -14.01
C LYS A 88 7.77 36.23 -12.61
N ARG A 89 6.56 35.76 -12.33
CA ARG A 89 5.95 35.81 -10.99
C ARG A 89 5.61 34.40 -10.53
N GLU A 90 5.82 34.15 -9.24
CA GLU A 90 5.45 32.89 -8.60
C GLU A 90 4.19 33.14 -7.76
N LEU A 91 3.15 32.32 -7.99
CA LEU A 91 1.95 32.28 -7.17
C LEU A 91 1.90 30.93 -6.46
N SER A 92 1.67 30.98 -5.14
CA SER A 92 1.46 29.80 -4.31
C SER A 92 -0.03 29.68 -4.02
N ALA A 93 -0.76 28.95 -4.86
CA ALA A 93 -2.16 28.66 -4.65
C ALA A 93 -2.58 27.38 -5.38
N ASP A 94 -3.27 26.47 -4.69
CA ASP A 94 -3.79 25.22 -5.26
C ASP A 94 -4.99 25.47 -6.19
N LYS A 95 -5.73 26.55 -5.95
CA LYS A 95 -6.86 27.01 -6.75
C LYS A 95 -6.83 28.53 -6.90
N LEU A 96 -7.08 29.00 -8.10
CA LEU A 96 -7.18 30.42 -8.43
C LEU A 96 -8.42 30.68 -9.27
N LEU A 97 -9.11 31.78 -9.00
CA LEU A 97 -10.16 32.28 -9.86
C LEU A 97 -9.51 33.14 -10.95
N ILE A 98 -9.84 32.85 -12.20
CA ILE A 98 -9.38 33.59 -13.38
C ILE A 98 -10.60 34.26 -14.00
N GLU A 99 -10.63 35.59 -13.97
CA GLU A 99 -11.58 36.39 -14.71
C GLU A 99 -10.98 36.78 -16.04
N VAL A 100 -11.61 36.34 -17.13
CA VAL A 100 -11.24 36.68 -18.49
C VAL A 100 -12.20 37.77 -18.98
N LYS A 101 -11.67 38.93 -19.35
CA LYS A 101 -12.37 40.00 -20.07
C LYS A 101 -11.82 40.08 -21.49
N GLY A 102 -12.68 40.12 -22.48
CA GLY A 102 -12.32 39.95 -23.89
C GLY A 102 -12.06 38.49 -24.27
N ASN A 103 -11.37 38.28 -25.39
CA ASN A 103 -11.21 36.96 -25.99
C ASN A 103 -9.79 36.41 -25.78
N PHE A 104 -9.68 35.23 -25.20
CA PHE A 104 -8.43 34.49 -25.06
C PHE A 104 -8.53 33.10 -25.67
N GLU A 105 -7.45 32.66 -26.31
CA GLU A 105 -7.25 31.27 -26.66
C GLU A 105 -6.23 30.66 -25.68
N VAL A 106 -6.67 29.67 -24.90
CA VAL A 106 -5.82 28.90 -24.00
C VAL A 106 -5.36 27.65 -24.71
N LYS A 107 -4.06 27.45 -24.85
CA LYS A 107 -3.48 26.26 -25.50
C LYS A 107 -2.78 25.36 -24.48
N THR A 108 -2.94 24.06 -24.70
CA THR A 108 -2.09 22.99 -24.15
C THR A 108 -1.33 22.33 -25.30
N GLN A 109 -0.45 21.38 -24.98
CA GLN A 109 0.24 20.58 -26.01
C GLN A 109 -0.70 19.67 -26.80
N LYS A 110 -1.90 19.35 -26.27
CA LYS A 110 -2.83 18.37 -26.85
C LYS A 110 -4.17 18.98 -27.30
N GLY A 111 -4.40 20.28 -27.10
CA GLY A 111 -5.66 20.93 -27.44
C GLY A 111 -5.69 22.41 -27.08
N GLY A 112 -6.83 23.05 -27.32
CA GLY A 112 -7.03 24.46 -26.98
C GLY A 112 -8.49 24.78 -26.67
N LEU A 113 -8.69 25.88 -25.94
CA LEU A 113 -9.98 26.35 -25.48
C LEU A 113 -10.08 27.85 -25.74
N LYS A 114 -11.18 28.30 -26.35
CA LYS A 114 -11.49 29.72 -26.47
C LYS A 114 -12.33 30.17 -25.26
N LEU A 115 -11.88 31.22 -24.59
CA LEU A 115 -12.56 31.86 -23.47
C LEU A 115 -12.95 33.29 -23.90
N SER A 116 -14.17 33.69 -23.59
CA SER A 116 -14.70 35.01 -23.90
C SER A 116 -15.55 35.48 -22.72
N ASP A 117 -15.19 36.61 -22.12
CA ASP A 117 -15.95 37.29 -21.05
C ASP A 117 -16.52 36.35 -19.97
N THR A 118 -15.67 35.47 -19.45
CA THR A 118 -16.06 34.39 -18.53
C THR A 118 -15.11 34.27 -17.35
N GLN A 119 -15.60 33.63 -16.29
CA GLN A 119 -14.78 33.20 -15.16
C GLN A 119 -14.45 31.72 -15.30
N VAL A 120 -13.23 31.34 -14.96
CA VAL A 120 -12.79 29.95 -14.86
C VAL A 120 -11.96 29.75 -13.59
N VAL A 121 -11.99 28.54 -13.05
CA VAL A 121 -11.15 28.16 -11.91
C VAL A 121 -9.97 27.37 -12.44
N LEU A 122 -8.77 27.88 -12.19
CA LEU A 122 -7.54 27.12 -12.34
C LEU A 122 -7.30 26.32 -11.07
N SER A 123 -7.08 25.03 -11.21
CA SER A 123 -6.79 24.14 -10.10
C SER A 123 -5.56 23.27 -10.41
N VAL A 124 -4.79 23.01 -9.37
CA VAL A 124 -3.70 22.03 -9.36
C VAL A 124 -4.24 20.79 -8.64
N PRO A 125 -4.67 19.74 -9.34
CA PRO A 125 -5.15 18.53 -8.68
C PRO A 125 -4.03 17.92 -7.85
N LYS A 126 -4.36 17.49 -6.64
CA LYS A 126 -3.46 16.74 -5.76
C LYS A 126 -3.95 15.30 -5.66
N ARG A 127 -3.00 14.37 -5.55
CA ARG A 127 -3.25 12.99 -5.12
C ARG A 127 -2.95 12.90 -3.64
N SER A 128 -3.82 12.22 -2.91
CA SER A 128 -3.66 12.01 -1.47
C SER A 128 -3.53 10.53 -1.18
N SER A 129 -2.76 10.18 -0.16
CA SER A 129 -2.72 8.80 0.36
C SER A 129 -4.09 8.33 0.87
N LEU A 130 -4.98 9.24 1.27
CA LEU A 130 -6.38 8.89 1.59
C LEU A 130 -7.12 8.25 0.42
N GLN A 131 -6.81 8.64 -0.82
CA GLN A 131 -7.40 7.99 -2.01
C GLN A 131 -6.98 6.52 -2.12
N GLY A 132 -5.81 6.16 -1.57
CA GLY A 132 -5.38 4.76 -1.50
C GLY A 132 -6.12 3.97 -0.43
N LEU A 133 -6.50 4.61 0.69
CA LEU A 133 -7.39 4.01 1.67
C LEU A 133 -8.80 3.83 1.07
N ASP A 134 -9.33 4.87 0.40
CA ASP A 134 -10.62 4.79 -0.29
C ASP A 134 -10.62 3.66 -1.33
N PHE A 135 -9.52 3.49 -2.06
CA PHE A 135 -9.37 2.40 -3.01
C PHE A 135 -9.45 1.01 -2.35
N LEU A 136 -8.81 0.85 -1.19
CA LEU A 136 -8.78 -0.43 -0.47
C LEU A 136 -10.11 -0.76 0.22
N TRP A 137 -10.76 0.25 0.80
CA TRP A 137 -11.89 0.07 1.72
C TRP A 137 -13.26 0.25 1.07
N ASN A 138 -13.34 0.69 -0.19
CA ASN A 138 -14.61 0.75 -0.90
C ASN A 138 -14.98 -0.63 -1.49
N PRO A 139 -16.10 -1.24 -1.05
CA PRO A 139 -16.48 -2.56 -1.53
C PRO A 139 -16.84 -2.56 -3.02
N ASN A 140 -16.32 -3.55 -3.75
CA ASN A 140 -16.78 -3.87 -5.09
C ASN A 140 -17.54 -5.21 -5.08
N TRP A 141 -18.87 -5.12 -4.97
CA TRP A 141 -19.74 -6.29 -4.85
C TRP A 141 -19.73 -7.20 -6.08
N ASP A 142 -19.42 -6.67 -7.26
CA ASP A 142 -19.33 -7.48 -8.49
C ASP A 142 -18.18 -8.48 -8.43
N LYS A 143 -17.11 -8.16 -7.69
CA LYS A 143 -15.95 -9.04 -7.52
C LYS A 143 -16.21 -10.28 -6.68
N LEU A 144 -17.30 -10.32 -5.92
CA LEU A 144 -17.69 -11.53 -5.17
C LEU A 144 -18.04 -12.72 -6.07
N LYS A 145 -18.36 -12.47 -7.35
CA LYS A 145 -18.64 -13.50 -8.35
C LYS A 145 -17.37 -14.10 -8.97
N ASP A 146 -16.20 -13.50 -8.74
CA ASP A 146 -14.92 -13.94 -9.29
C ASP A 146 -14.29 -14.98 -8.35
N PRO A 147 -14.17 -16.26 -8.75
CA PRO A 147 -13.58 -17.29 -7.91
C PRO A 147 -12.12 -17.01 -7.56
N ASN A 148 -11.38 -16.30 -8.42
CA ASN A 148 -9.97 -15.99 -8.15
C ASN A 148 -9.82 -15.08 -6.94
N VAL A 149 -10.77 -14.17 -6.72
CA VAL A 149 -10.78 -13.30 -5.53
C VAL A 149 -10.89 -14.14 -4.25
N TRP A 150 -11.71 -15.19 -4.26
CA TRP A 150 -11.84 -16.10 -3.12
C TRP A 150 -10.58 -16.95 -2.92
N ILE A 151 -9.98 -17.46 -3.99
CA ILE A 151 -8.74 -18.23 -3.91
C ILE A 151 -7.62 -17.36 -3.31
N SER A 152 -7.45 -16.13 -3.80
CA SER A 152 -6.47 -15.19 -3.25
C SER A 152 -6.76 -14.80 -1.80
N ALA A 153 -8.01 -14.51 -1.45
CA ALA A 153 -8.39 -14.14 -0.09
C ALA A 153 -8.17 -15.29 0.91
N VAL A 154 -8.57 -16.51 0.55
CA VAL A 154 -8.35 -17.69 1.40
C VAL A 154 -6.87 -17.99 1.55
N GLY A 155 -6.10 -17.95 0.45
CA GLY A 155 -4.64 -18.13 0.48
C GLY A 155 -3.96 -17.12 1.41
N GLN A 156 -4.37 -15.85 1.34
CA GLN A 156 -3.85 -14.79 2.22
C GLN A 156 -4.16 -15.08 3.71
N ILE A 157 -5.38 -15.53 4.04
CA ILE A 157 -5.75 -15.89 5.41
C ILE A 157 -4.90 -17.05 5.95
N PHE A 158 -4.68 -18.10 5.14
CA PHE A 158 -3.80 -19.21 5.53
C PHE A 158 -2.37 -18.73 5.78
N PHE A 159 -1.84 -17.91 4.86
CA PHE A 159 -0.49 -17.40 4.93
C PHE A 159 -0.28 -16.50 6.16
N THR A 160 -1.14 -15.49 6.34
CA THR A 160 -0.96 -14.49 7.39
C THR A 160 -1.15 -15.04 8.79
N LEU A 161 -2.11 -15.95 9.00
CA LEU A 161 -2.34 -16.60 10.29
C LEU A 161 -1.44 -17.82 10.54
N SER A 162 -0.52 -18.12 9.61
CA SER A 162 0.39 -19.28 9.70
C SER A 162 -0.35 -20.63 9.85
N LEU A 163 -1.51 -20.76 9.22
CA LEU A 163 -2.34 -21.98 9.24
C LEU A 163 -1.84 -22.99 8.20
N GLY A 164 -1.78 -24.27 8.56
CA GLY A 164 -1.27 -25.35 7.69
C GLY A 164 0.26 -25.46 7.63
N PHE A 165 1.00 -24.58 8.30
CA PHE A 165 2.47 -24.66 8.43
C PHE A 165 2.93 -25.60 9.57
N GLY A 166 2.03 -26.07 10.42
CA GLY A 166 2.34 -26.78 11.67
C GLY A 166 2.94 -25.92 12.79
N ALA A 167 3.35 -24.67 12.50
CA ALA A 167 3.96 -23.77 13.47
C ALA A 167 3.06 -23.49 14.68
N ILE A 168 1.77 -23.23 14.46
CA ILE A 168 0.81 -22.96 15.55
C ILE A 168 0.59 -24.21 16.41
N ILE A 169 0.53 -25.40 15.81
CA ILE A 169 0.42 -26.67 16.54
C ILE A 169 1.64 -26.88 17.44
N THR A 170 2.84 -26.64 16.91
CA THR A 170 4.08 -26.74 17.70
C THR A 170 4.14 -25.69 18.80
N TYR A 171 3.65 -24.47 18.57
CA TYR A 171 3.57 -23.46 19.65
C TYR A 171 2.58 -23.86 20.74
N ALA A 172 1.42 -24.39 20.33
CA ALA A 172 0.40 -24.85 21.25
C ALA A 172 0.85 -26.06 22.09
N SER A 173 1.77 -26.90 21.59
CA SER A 173 2.28 -28.04 22.36
C SER A 173 3.09 -27.65 23.59
N TYR A 174 3.62 -26.42 23.64
CA TYR A 174 4.30 -25.85 24.81
C TYR A 174 3.34 -25.22 25.83
N VAL A 175 2.05 -25.07 25.49
CA VAL A 175 1.02 -24.58 26.40
C VAL A 175 0.66 -25.67 27.40
N ARG A 176 0.44 -25.32 28.67
CA ARG A 176 0.05 -26.31 29.68
C ARG A 176 -1.37 -26.80 29.40
N ARG A 177 -1.64 -28.06 29.71
CA ARG A 177 -2.91 -28.75 29.42
C ARG A 177 -4.21 -27.96 29.71
N ASN A 178 -4.26 -27.21 30.81
CA ASN A 178 -5.47 -26.47 31.25
C ASN A 178 -5.32 -24.94 31.11
N GLN A 179 -4.33 -24.46 30.36
CA GLN A 179 -4.25 -23.04 30.02
C GLN A 179 -5.21 -22.72 28.88
N ASP A 180 -5.80 -21.54 28.93
CA ASP A 180 -6.68 -21.04 27.88
C ASP A 180 -5.94 -20.93 26.54
N ILE A 181 -6.53 -21.55 25.52
CA ILE A 181 -6.11 -21.39 24.11
C ILE A 181 -7.13 -20.60 23.29
N VAL A 182 -8.35 -20.42 23.81
CA VAL A 182 -9.44 -19.77 23.07
C VAL A 182 -9.22 -18.26 23.04
N LEU A 183 -9.15 -17.60 24.20
CA LEU A 183 -8.91 -16.16 24.27
C LEU A 183 -7.51 -15.84 23.75
N SER A 184 -6.51 -16.65 24.08
CA SER A 184 -5.14 -16.49 23.59
C SER A 184 -5.04 -16.59 22.07
N GLY A 185 -5.68 -17.60 21.45
CA GLY A 185 -5.70 -17.78 20.00
C GLY A 185 -6.48 -16.68 19.28
N LEU A 186 -7.63 -16.27 19.83
CA LEU A 186 -8.40 -15.15 19.30
C LEU A 186 -7.63 -13.82 19.40
N ALA A 187 -6.95 -13.57 20.50
CA ALA A 187 -6.13 -12.37 20.68
C ALA A 187 -4.96 -12.36 19.69
N ALA A 188 -4.26 -13.49 19.52
CA ALA A 188 -3.15 -13.59 18.57
C ALA A 188 -3.60 -13.35 17.12
N SER A 189 -4.67 -14.00 16.68
CA SER A 189 -5.24 -13.80 15.33
C SER A 189 -5.76 -12.38 15.14
N SER A 190 -6.49 -11.81 16.11
CA SER A 190 -6.99 -10.43 16.03
C SER A 190 -5.86 -9.40 15.97
N LEU A 191 -4.77 -9.60 16.72
CA LEU A 191 -3.59 -8.74 16.66
C LEU A 191 -2.88 -8.85 15.29
N ASN A 192 -2.81 -10.04 14.71
CA ASN A 192 -2.29 -10.26 13.37
C ASN A 192 -3.11 -9.49 12.32
N GLU A 193 -4.43 -9.68 12.31
CA GLU A 193 -5.32 -9.00 11.35
C GLU A 193 -5.28 -7.49 11.52
N THR A 194 -5.25 -7.00 12.77
CA THR A 194 -5.07 -5.57 13.07
C THR A 194 -3.77 -5.06 12.45
N ALA A 195 -2.66 -5.78 12.60
CA ALA A 195 -1.39 -5.39 12.01
C ALA A 195 -1.45 -5.40 10.47
N GLU A 196 -2.05 -6.42 9.86
CA GLU A 196 -2.18 -6.54 8.41
C GLU A 196 -3.05 -5.42 7.83
N VAL A 197 -4.31 -5.34 8.25
CA VAL A 197 -5.31 -4.50 7.59
C VAL A 197 -5.19 -3.04 7.99
N ILE A 198 -4.71 -2.73 9.21
CA ILE A 198 -4.51 -1.35 9.63
C ILE A 198 -3.10 -0.89 9.30
N LEU A 199 -2.05 -1.60 9.75
CA LEU A 199 -0.69 -1.10 9.59
C LEU A 199 -0.13 -1.38 8.19
N GLY A 200 -0.19 -2.63 7.73
CA GLY A 200 0.32 -3.02 6.41
C GLY A 200 -0.38 -2.28 5.28
N ALA A 201 -1.71 -2.31 5.32
CA ALA A 201 -2.55 -1.70 4.30
C ALA A 201 -2.50 -0.16 4.28
N SER A 202 -2.15 0.49 5.39
CA SER A 202 -2.05 1.96 5.46
C SER A 202 -0.71 2.54 4.97
N ILE A 203 0.27 1.70 4.63
CA ILE A 203 1.60 2.17 4.22
C ILE A 203 1.77 2.05 2.71
N ALA A 204 1.82 0.82 2.18
CA ALA A 204 2.31 0.58 0.83
C ALA A 204 1.37 1.10 -0.26
N ILE A 205 0.09 0.72 -0.19
CA ILE A 205 -0.92 1.12 -1.17
C ILE A 205 -1.19 2.63 -1.12
N PRO A 206 -1.42 3.26 0.05
CA PRO A 206 -1.58 4.72 0.14
C PRO A 206 -0.39 5.51 -0.40
N ALA A 207 0.85 5.10 -0.10
CA ALA A 207 2.04 5.75 -0.64
C ALA A 207 2.09 5.67 -2.18
N ALA A 208 1.87 4.47 -2.72
CA ALA A 208 1.91 4.24 -4.15
C ALA A 208 0.78 4.99 -4.88
N VAL A 209 -0.43 5.03 -4.31
CA VAL A 209 -1.55 5.77 -4.88
C VAL A 209 -1.31 7.28 -4.84
N ALA A 210 -0.78 7.82 -3.73
CA ALA A 210 -0.44 9.24 -3.63
C ALA A 210 0.58 9.64 -4.72
N PHE A 211 1.57 8.80 -4.98
CA PHE A 211 2.65 9.12 -5.91
C PHE A 211 2.28 8.82 -7.37
N PHE A 212 1.83 7.61 -7.66
CA PHE A 212 1.64 7.10 -9.02
C PHE A 212 0.18 7.23 -9.50
N GLY A 213 -0.77 7.39 -8.58
CA GLY A 213 -2.21 7.28 -8.85
C GLY A 213 -2.68 5.82 -8.86
N ILE A 214 -3.99 5.61 -8.68
CA ILE A 214 -4.60 4.27 -8.50
C ILE A 214 -4.24 3.31 -9.64
N ALA A 215 -4.46 3.71 -10.90
CA ALA A 215 -4.21 2.83 -12.04
C ALA A 215 -2.76 2.33 -12.11
N ASN A 216 -1.78 3.22 -11.88
CA ASN A 216 -0.38 2.83 -11.89
C ASN A 216 0.02 2.04 -10.64
N ALA A 217 -0.58 2.32 -9.48
CA ALA A 217 -0.33 1.56 -8.26
C ALA A 217 -0.78 0.10 -8.43
N VAL A 218 -1.92 -0.15 -9.09
CA VAL A 218 -2.39 -1.50 -9.44
C VAL A 218 -1.41 -2.18 -10.40
N LEU A 219 -1.00 -1.51 -11.48
CA LEU A 219 -0.03 -2.07 -12.43
C LEU A 219 1.32 -2.41 -11.79
N ILE A 220 1.76 -1.61 -10.82
CA ILE A 220 2.98 -1.88 -10.04
C ILE A 220 2.82 -3.14 -9.19
N ALA A 221 1.67 -3.31 -8.52
CA ALA A 221 1.40 -4.49 -7.71
C ALA A 221 1.32 -5.77 -8.56
N GLU A 222 0.81 -5.68 -9.79
CA GLU A 222 0.72 -6.81 -10.74
C GLU A 222 2.07 -7.21 -11.35
N GLN A 223 3.09 -6.34 -11.32
CA GLN A 223 4.42 -6.65 -11.87
C GLN A 223 5.24 -7.63 -11.03
N GLY A 224 4.81 -7.93 -9.80
CA GLY A 224 5.42 -8.94 -8.94
C GLY A 224 5.40 -8.57 -7.46
N ALA A 225 5.46 -9.60 -6.60
CA ALA A 225 5.32 -9.47 -5.15
C ALA A 225 6.33 -8.48 -4.51
N PHE A 226 7.52 -8.35 -5.08
CA PHE A 226 8.58 -7.48 -4.55
C PHE A 226 8.51 -6.03 -5.05
N MET A 227 7.81 -5.75 -6.16
CA MET A 227 7.86 -4.46 -6.83
C MET A 227 7.39 -3.31 -5.94
N LEU A 228 6.25 -3.50 -5.28
CA LEU A 228 5.67 -2.47 -4.43
C LEU A 228 6.57 -2.14 -3.23
N GLY A 229 7.05 -3.18 -2.54
CA GLY A 229 7.83 -3.03 -1.30
C GLY A 229 9.31 -2.66 -1.49
N PHE A 230 9.96 -3.18 -2.53
CA PHE A 230 11.42 -3.06 -2.70
C PHE A 230 11.85 -2.09 -3.79
N VAL A 231 10.93 -1.68 -4.69
CA VAL A 231 11.25 -0.74 -5.78
C VAL A 231 10.44 0.54 -5.64
N SER A 232 9.12 0.42 -5.62
CA SER A 232 8.22 1.58 -5.66
C SER A 232 8.24 2.38 -4.37
N LEU A 233 8.17 1.74 -3.20
CA LEU A 233 8.22 2.45 -1.92
C LEU A 233 9.53 3.20 -1.68
N PRO A 234 10.73 2.62 -1.90
CA PRO A 234 11.98 3.38 -1.85
C PRO A 234 12.01 4.57 -2.82
N ALA A 235 11.43 4.43 -4.03
CA ALA A 235 11.30 5.53 -4.97
C ALA A 235 10.38 6.64 -4.42
N VAL A 236 9.25 6.29 -3.79
CA VAL A 236 8.37 7.26 -3.11
C VAL A 236 9.13 7.97 -1.99
N PHE A 237 9.80 7.23 -1.11
CA PHE A 237 10.55 7.81 0.00
C PHE A 237 11.66 8.72 -0.48
N SER A 238 12.35 8.41 -1.58
CA SER A 238 13.42 9.27 -2.13
C SER A 238 12.94 10.69 -2.51
N ASN A 239 11.64 10.87 -2.72
CA ASN A 239 11.01 12.15 -3.03
C ASN A 239 10.38 12.83 -1.81
N MET A 240 10.50 12.24 -0.61
CA MET A 240 10.02 12.81 0.65
C MET A 240 11.15 13.46 1.44
N GLU A 241 10.79 14.44 2.27
CA GLU A 241 11.71 14.95 3.29
C GLU A 241 12.05 13.84 4.29
N ALA A 242 13.33 13.73 4.67
CA ALA A 242 13.86 12.60 5.44
C ALA A 242 13.61 11.21 4.81
N GLY A 243 13.45 11.15 3.48
CA GLY A 243 13.17 9.94 2.72
C GLY A 243 14.07 8.74 2.99
N GLN A 244 15.38 8.95 3.09
CA GLN A 244 16.33 7.87 3.38
C GLN A 244 16.09 7.24 4.76
N PHE A 245 15.71 8.06 5.76
CA PHE A 245 15.40 7.57 7.10
C PHE A 245 14.09 6.75 7.09
N LEU A 246 13.07 7.20 6.35
CA LEU A 246 11.84 6.43 6.16
C LEU A 246 12.10 5.10 5.43
N GLY A 247 12.96 5.11 4.40
CA GLY A 247 13.39 3.89 3.73
C GLY A 247 14.11 2.92 4.67
N PHE A 248 14.99 3.42 5.54
CA PHE A 248 15.60 2.61 6.59
C PHE A 248 14.55 2.01 7.53
N LEU A 249 13.58 2.79 8.02
CA LEU A 249 12.52 2.30 8.89
C LEU A 249 11.66 1.23 8.21
N TRP A 250 11.32 1.42 6.93
CA TRP A 250 10.58 0.45 6.13
C TRP A 250 11.30 -0.91 6.07
N PHE A 251 12.56 -0.92 5.64
CA PHE A 251 13.31 -2.17 5.56
C PHE A 251 13.63 -2.76 6.93
N PHE A 252 13.82 -1.92 7.95
CA PHE A 252 13.98 -2.39 9.33
C PHE A 252 12.72 -3.08 9.85
N LEU A 253 11.52 -2.54 9.56
CA LEU A 253 10.25 -3.17 9.90
C LEU A 253 10.09 -4.52 9.18
N LEU A 254 10.36 -4.56 7.87
CA LEU A 254 10.33 -5.81 7.09
C LEU A 254 11.34 -6.84 7.62
N PHE A 255 12.53 -6.41 8.03
CA PHE A 255 13.54 -7.29 8.61
C PHE A 255 13.07 -7.90 9.93
N ILE A 256 12.52 -7.09 10.85
CA ILE A 256 11.99 -7.59 12.12
C ILE A 256 10.80 -8.54 11.88
N ALA A 257 9.87 -8.20 10.98
CA ALA A 257 8.75 -9.07 10.64
C ALA A 257 9.24 -10.41 10.04
N GLY A 258 10.15 -10.36 9.08
CA GLY A 258 10.69 -11.54 8.41
C GLY A 258 11.50 -12.45 9.34
N ILE A 259 12.33 -11.89 10.24
CA ILE A 259 13.11 -12.70 11.18
C ILE A 259 12.22 -13.39 12.22
N THR A 260 11.17 -12.73 12.72
CA THR A 260 10.25 -13.35 13.68
C THR A 260 9.46 -14.49 13.05
N SER A 261 8.98 -14.31 11.82
CA SER A 261 8.21 -15.34 11.12
C SER A 261 9.09 -16.52 10.69
N SER A 262 10.29 -16.28 10.16
CA SER A 262 11.21 -17.36 9.78
C SER A 262 11.67 -18.21 10.97
N LEU A 263 11.88 -17.61 12.13
CA LEU A 263 12.15 -18.37 13.36
C LEU A 263 10.95 -19.22 13.78
N ALA A 264 9.72 -18.71 13.64
CA ALA A 264 8.51 -19.47 13.94
C ALA A 264 8.35 -20.70 13.02
N MET A 265 8.60 -20.53 11.72
CA MET A 265 8.57 -21.62 10.72
C MET A 265 9.62 -22.71 10.96
N GLY A 266 10.72 -22.38 11.67
CA GLY A 266 11.71 -23.38 12.06
C GLY A 266 11.29 -24.24 13.25
N THR A 267 10.29 -23.82 14.03
CA THR A 267 9.95 -24.52 15.28
C THR A 267 9.36 -25.92 15.10
N PRO A 268 8.52 -26.22 14.08
CA PRO A 268 8.07 -27.58 13.82
C PRO A 268 9.22 -28.55 13.56
N TRP A 269 10.22 -28.12 12.80
CA TRP A 269 11.44 -28.92 12.59
C TRP A 269 12.14 -29.20 13.92
N MET A 270 12.34 -28.16 14.73
CA MET A 270 13.03 -28.27 16.01
C MET A 270 12.29 -29.23 16.96
N GLY A 271 10.97 -29.09 17.10
CA GLY A 271 10.15 -29.97 17.92
C GLY A 271 10.20 -31.42 17.44
N PHE A 272 10.00 -31.66 16.14
CA PHE A 272 10.02 -33.00 15.56
C PHE A 272 11.34 -33.74 15.82
N VAL A 273 12.49 -33.12 15.58
CA VAL A 273 13.78 -33.80 15.76
C VAL A 273 14.21 -33.93 17.22
N GLU A 274 13.74 -33.04 18.10
CA GLU A 274 13.96 -33.14 19.54
C GLU A 274 13.12 -34.27 20.13
N ASP A 275 11.83 -34.35 19.79
CA ASP A 275 10.88 -35.32 20.36
C ASP A 275 11.10 -36.73 19.80
N GLU A 276 11.25 -36.88 18.48
CA GLU A 276 11.31 -38.20 17.83
C GLU A 276 12.73 -38.79 17.78
N PHE A 277 13.76 -37.92 17.74
CA PHE A 277 15.15 -38.36 17.57
C PHE A 277 16.07 -37.97 18.73
N ASN A 278 15.56 -37.31 19.78
CA ASN A 278 16.34 -36.84 20.93
C ASN A 278 17.58 -36.01 20.53
N TRP A 279 17.49 -35.23 19.45
CA TRP A 279 18.59 -34.36 19.05
C TRP A 279 18.74 -33.19 20.02
N SER A 280 19.98 -32.72 20.22
CA SER A 280 20.18 -31.49 20.99
C SER A 280 19.77 -30.27 20.16
N ARG A 281 19.16 -29.28 20.79
CA ARG A 281 18.73 -28.02 20.16
C ARG A 281 19.80 -27.37 19.28
N LYS A 282 21.07 -27.38 19.70
CA LYS A 282 22.18 -26.85 18.90
C LYS A 282 22.38 -27.65 17.60
N LYS A 283 22.39 -28.98 17.69
CA LYS A 283 22.52 -29.86 16.52
C LYS A 283 21.35 -29.65 15.56
N SER A 284 20.12 -29.61 16.08
CA SER A 284 18.90 -29.40 15.32
C SER A 284 18.92 -28.08 14.53
N ALA A 285 19.35 -26.98 15.17
CA ALA A 285 19.44 -25.67 14.55
C ALA A 285 20.51 -25.58 13.46
N TYR A 286 21.70 -26.16 13.67
CA TYR A 286 22.75 -26.16 12.65
C TYR A 286 22.36 -26.99 11.42
N ILE A 287 21.72 -28.14 11.63
CA ILE A 287 21.25 -28.98 10.52
C ILE A 287 20.12 -28.27 9.78
N PHE A 288 19.15 -27.67 10.50
CA PHE A 288 18.08 -26.87 9.90
C PHE A 288 18.64 -25.76 9.01
N GLY A 289 19.55 -24.94 9.55
CA GLY A 289 20.17 -23.85 8.81
C GLY A 289 20.95 -24.34 7.59
N GLY A 290 21.65 -25.47 7.71
CA GLY A 290 22.35 -26.09 6.58
C GLY A 290 21.40 -26.58 5.47
N VAL A 291 20.31 -27.25 5.84
CA VAL A 291 19.28 -27.71 4.89
C VAL A 291 18.61 -26.54 4.21
N VAL A 292 18.15 -25.54 4.97
CA VAL A 292 17.53 -24.33 4.44
C VAL A 292 18.47 -23.59 3.49
N LEU A 293 19.75 -23.46 3.85
CA LEU A 293 20.74 -22.82 2.97
C LEU A 293 20.85 -23.54 1.63
N VAL A 294 20.97 -24.87 1.64
CA VAL A 294 21.06 -25.67 0.41
C VAL A 294 19.78 -25.55 -0.42
N LEU A 295 18.61 -25.62 0.21
CA LEU A 295 17.31 -25.50 -0.47
C LEU A 295 17.03 -24.08 -0.98
N ALA A 296 17.64 -23.05 -0.40
CA ALA A 296 17.54 -21.67 -0.86
C ALA A 296 18.50 -21.34 -2.04
N LEU A 297 19.54 -22.14 -2.29
CA LEU A 297 20.45 -21.87 -3.42
C LEU A 297 19.74 -21.82 -4.78
N PRO A 298 18.81 -22.74 -5.12
CA PRO A 298 18.05 -22.64 -6.37
C PRO A 298 17.24 -21.35 -6.50
N THR A 299 16.59 -20.89 -5.41
CA THR A 299 15.80 -19.66 -5.45
C THR A 299 16.67 -18.42 -5.64
N ILE A 300 17.91 -18.44 -5.15
CA ILE A 300 18.89 -17.36 -5.35
C ILE A 300 19.48 -17.38 -6.76
N LEU A 301 19.95 -18.55 -7.22
CA LEU A 301 20.68 -18.67 -8.49
C LEU A 301 19.78 -18.59 -9.72
N PHE A 302 18.51 -19.00 -9.58
CA PHE A 302 17.55 -19.09 -10.67
C PHE A 302 16.28 -18.27 -10.38
N PHE A 303 16.43 -17.18 -9.61
CA PHE A 303 15.33 -16.28 -9.25
C PHE A 303 14.55 -15.80 -10.49
N GLU A 304 15.26 -15.29 -11.50
CA GLU A 304 14.65 -14.80 -12.75
C GLU A 304 13.98 -15.91 -13.59
N SER A 305 14.25 -17.18 -13.28
CA SER A 305 13.62 -18.33 -13.93
C SER A 305 12.34 -18.79 -13.23
N GLY A 306 11.89 -18.09 -12.18
CA GLY A 306 10.64 -18.38 -11.46
C GLY A 306 10.75 -19.49 -10.41
N VAL A 307 11.96 -19.91 -10.01
CA VAL A 307 12.13 -20.99 -9.01
C VAL A 307 11.56 -20.60 -7.65
N PHE A 308 11.66 -19.32 -7.28
CA PHE A 308 11.03 -18.81 -6.07
C PHE A 308 9.50 -18.94 -6.12
N ASP A 309 8.90 -18.56 -7.24
CA ASP A 309 7.44 -18.59 -7.43
C ASP A 309 6.89 -20.02 -7.38
N GLU A 310 7.62 -21.00 -7.94
CA GLU A 310 7.26 -22.41 -7.84
C GLU A 310 7.30 -22.93 -6.39
N TYR A 311 8.34 -22.57 -5.63
CA TYR A 311 8.43 -22.96 -4.21
C TYR A 311 7.25 -22.38 -3.42
N ASP A 312 6.97 -21.10 -3.60
CA ASP A 312 5.86 -20.42 -2.93
C ASP A 312 4.50 -20.98 -3.34
N TYR A 313 4.29 -21.26 -4.63
CA TYR A 313 3.04 -21.85 -5.11
C TYR A 313 2.78 -23.22 -4.48
N TRP A 314 3.74 -24.15 -4.54
CA TRP A 314 3.53 -25.50 -4.01
C TRP A 314 3.45 -25.53 -2.48
N THR A 315 4.27 -24.74 -1.79
CA THR A 315 4.37 -24.80 -0.33
C THR A 315 3.50 -23.76 0.38
N GLY A 316 3.61 -22.49 -0.01
CA GLY A 316 2.92 -21.35 0.58
C GLY A 316 1.47 -21.14 0.08
N THR A 317 1.06 -21.84 -0.98
CA THR A 317 -0.33 -21.78 -1.48
C THR A 317 -1.03 -23.14 -1.44
N VAL A 318 -0.52 -24.14 -2.17
CA VAL A 318 -1.21 -25.43 -2.33
C VAL A 318 -1.13 -26.29 -1.06
N ALA A 319 0.07 -26.51 -0.53
CA ALA A 319 0.25 -27.38 0.63
C ALA A 319 -0.47 -26.89 1.88
N LEU A 320 -0.53 -25.57 2.12
CA LEU A 320 -1.24 -25.00 3.27
C LEU A 320 -2.70 -25.39 3.30
N VAL A 321 -3.40 -25.26 2.16
CA VAL A 321 -4.82 -25.60 2.06
C VAL A 321 -5.03 -27.10 2.27
N ILE A 322 -4.17 -27.93 1.67
CA ILE A 322 -4.26 -29.39 1.81
C ILE A 322 -4.03 -29.81 3.27
N PHE A 323 -2.98 -29.30 3.91
CA PHE A 323 -2.65 -29.65 5.29
C PHE A 323 -3.70 -29.14 6.27
N ALA A 324 -4.14 -27.89 6.15
CA ALA A 324 -5.19 -27.39 7.02
C ALA A 324 -6.52 -28.15 6.85
N MET A 325 -6.88 -28.53 5.62
CA MET A 325 -8.04 -29.39 5.38
C MET A 325 -7.87 -30.76 6.05
N ALA A 326 -6.68 -31.36 5.94
CA ALA A 326 -6.38 -32.63 6.58
C ALA A 326 -6.44 -32.51 8.12
N GLU A 327 -5.89 -31.44 8.70
CA GLU A 327 -5.95 -31.15 10.14
C GLU A 327 -7.40 -31.05 10.63
N VAL A 328 -8.26 -30.29 9.94
CA VAL A 328 -9.68 -30.15 10.29
C VAL A 328 -10.43 -31.47 10.18
N ILE A 329 -10.18 -32.27 9.14
CA ILE A 329 -10.82 -33.58 8.97
C ILE A 329 -10.36 -34.56 10.07
N LEU A 330 -9.06 -34.62 10.35
CA LEU A 330 -8.53 -35.51 11.38
C LEU A 330 -9.03 -35.12 12.77
N PHE A 331 -9.05 -33.82 13.08
CA PHE A 331 -9.48 -33.34 14.39
C PHE A 331 -11.01 -33.37 14.57
N GLY A 332 -11.77 -32.98 13.55
CA GLY A 332 -13.24 -32.92 13.64
C GLY A 332 -13.93 -34.27 13.44
N TRP A 333 -13.46 -35.08 12.47
CA TRP A 333 -14.16 -36.31 12.09
C TRP A 333 -13.55 -37.55 12.73
N TYR A 334 -12.23 -37.68 12.72
CA TYR A 334 -11.57 -38.88 13.24
C TYR A 334 -11.41 -38.85 14.76
N PHE A 335 -10.94 -37.73 15.33
CA PHE A 335 -10.90 -37.55 16.79
C PHE A 335 -12.32 -37.35 17.39
N GLY A 336 -13.24 -36.85 16.57
CA GLY A 336 -14.66 -36.73 16.88
C GLY A 336 -15.02 -35.33 17.39
N MET A 337 -16.12 -34.77 16.86
CA MET A 337 -16.49 -33.37 17.09
C MET A 337 -16.72 -33.04 18.57
N ASP A 338 -17.33 -33.95 19.33
CA ASP A 338 -17.57 -33.74 20.77
C ASP A 338 -16.25 -33.65 21.55
N ASN A 339 -15.30 -34.55 21.27
CA ASN A 339 -13.98 -34.55 21.89
C ASN A 339 -13.18 -33.32 21.46
N ALA A 340 -13.24 -32.95 20.17
CA ALA A 340 -12.59 -31.77 19.63
C ALA A 340 -13.08 -30.49 20.31
N TRP A 341 -14.40 -30.37 20.49
CA TRP A 341 -15.01 -29.22 21.17
C TRP A 341 -14.64 -29.15 22.65
N GLU A 342 -14.67 -30.28 23.36
CA GLU A 342 -14.22 -30.35 24.75
C GLU A 342 -12.74 -29.95 24.87
N GLU A 343 -11.89 -30.40 23.95
CA GLU A 343 -10.46 -30.07 23.95
C GLU A 343 -10.20 -28.58 23.65
N ILE A 344 -10.93 -27.98 22.69
CA ILE A 344 -10.84 -26.55 22.37
C ILE A 344 -11.29 -25.71 23.57
N THR A 345 -12.38 -26.09 24.23
CA THR A 345 -13.00 -25.29 25.30
C THR A 345 -12.42 -25.57 26.69
N ARG A 346 -11.53 -26.57 26.82
CA ARG A 346 -10.90 -26.91 28.10
C ARG A 346 -10.06 -25.75 28.63
N GLY A 347 -10.44 -25.25 29.81
CA GLY A 347 -9.74 -24.16 30.47
C GLY A 347 -9.95 -22.81 29.80
N ALA A 348 -10.95 -22.68 28.91
CA ALA A 348 -11.24 -21.43 28.22
C ALA A 348 -11.66 -20.32 29.19
N GLU A 349 -11.11 -19.12 29.00
CA GLU A 349 -11.47 -17.93 29.79
C GLU A 349 -12.72 -17.22 29.25
N ILE A 350 -13.14 -17.55 28.03
CA ILE A 350 -14.32 -16.99 27.37
C ILE A 350 -15.27 -18.10 26.91
N ASN A 351 -16.56 -17.79 26.88
CA ASN A 351 -17.56 -18.70 26.32
C ASN A 351 -17.48 -18.69 24.79
N VAL A 352 -17.18 -19.85 24.21
CA VAL A 352 -17.22 -20.05 22.75
C VAL A 352 -18.70 -20.19 22.33
N PRO A 353 -19.16 -19.39 21.35
CA PRO A 353 -20.57 -19.35 20.95
C PRO A 353 -21.09 -20.64 20.29
#